data_AF-A0A925M6M7-F1
#
_entry.id   AF-A0A925M6M7-F1
#
_cell.length_a   1.000
_cell.length_b   1.000
_cell.length_c   1.000
_cell.angle_alpha   90.00
_cell.angle_beta   90.00
_cell.angle_gamma   90.00
#
_symmetry.space_group_name_H-M   'P 1'
#
loop_
_entity.id
_entity.type
_entity.pdbx_description
1 polymer ?
#
loop_
_entity_poly.entity_id
_entity_poly.type
_entity_poly.pdbx_seq_one_letter_code
_entity_poly.pdbx_strand_id
1 'polypeptide(L)'
;MSRPGYQLGVRRIDDRDPRTGAMPTIEHGPALGVLEIATIARGIVVADAALKRAPAVLLASRAVSGGKHLIMLEGGVAEVEEAMLAGVRAAGDILLDRVELAAADDQVWPML
;
A
#
# COMPACT_ATOMS: atom_id res chain seq x y z
N MET A 1 -17.33 -21.02 8.58
CA MET A 1 -16.45 -19.84 8.78
C MET A 1 -15.96 -19.43 7.41
N SER A 2 -16.60 -18.41 6.82
CA SER A 2 -16.37 -17.98 5.45
C SER A 2 -15.21 -16.98 5.41
N ARG A 3 -14.13 -17.28 4.69
CA ARG A 3 -13.09 -16.28 4.38
C ARG A 3 -13.67 -15.34 3.32
N PRO A 4 -13.68 -14.00 3.50
CA PRO A 4 -14.13 -13.12 2.43
C PRO A 4 -13.09 -13.15 1.31
N GLY A 5 -13.60 -13.27 0.08
CA GLY A 5 -12.80 -13.30 -1.13
C GLY A 5 -12.23 -11.91 -1.42
N TYR A 6 -10.93 -11.88 -1.72
CA TYR A 6 -10.25 -10.69 -2.21
C TYR A 6 -10.74 -10.41 -3.63
N GLN A 7 -11.69 -9.49 -3.81
CA GLN A 7 -12.21 -9.07 -5.12
C GLN A 7 -11.67 -7.69 -5.51
N LEU A 8 -11.08 -7.64 -6.71
CA LEU A 8 -10.55 -6.47 -7.42
C LEU A 8 -11.53 -5.29 -7.51
N GLY A 9 -11.00 -4.07 -7.33
CA GLY A 9 -11.44 -2.87 -8.07
C GLY A 9 -12.65 -2.11 -7.52
N VAL A 10 -12.38 -0.88 -7.05
CA VAL A 10 -13.32 0.13 -6.51
C VAL A 10 -13.89 -0.25 -5.14
N ARG A 11 -13.37 0.42 -4.10
CA ARG A 11 -13.85 0.32 -2.71
C ARG A 11 -15.38 0.45 -2.70
N ARG A 12 -16.10 -0.56 -2.19
CA ARG A 12 -17.51 -0.38 -1.85
C ARG A 12 -17.58 0.60 -0.69
N ILE A 13 -18.12 1.79 -0.93
CA ILE A 13 -18.69 2.59 0.15
C ILE A 13 -19.95 1.83 0.54
N ASP A 14 -19.96 1.22 1.71
CA ASP A 14 -21.16 0.60 2.29
C ASP A 14 -22.27 1.67 2.35
N ASP A 15 -23.39 1.43 1.67
CA ASP A 15 -24.50 2.36 1.40
C ASP A 15 -25.33 2.74 2.67
N ARG A 16 -24.67 2.91 3.83
CA ARG A 16 -25.32 3.17 5.11
C ARG A 16 -25.71 4.64 5.33
N ASP A 17 -26.77 4.78 6.13
CA ASP A 17 -27.49 6.02 6.46
C ASP A 17 -26.58 7.18 6.90
N PRO A 18 -26.59 8.34 6.19
CA PRO A 18 -25.77 9.52 6.49
C PRO A 18 -26.09 10.21 7.84
N ARG A 19 -27.10 9.74 8.58
CA ARG A 19 -27.44 10.23 9.95
C ARG A 19 -26.58 9.59 11.05
N THR A 20 -25.85 8.54 10.73
CA THR A 20 -24.90 7.89 11.62
C THR A 20 -23.54 8.54 11.37
N GLY A 21 -23.00 9.33 12.30
CA GLY A 21 -21.69 10.01 12.16
C GLY A 21 -20.46 9.09 12.12
N ALA A 22 -20.62 7.84 11.66
CA ALA A 22 -19.54 6.87 11.50
C ALA A 22 -18.88 7.05 10.13
N MET A 23 -17.55 7.18 10.11
CA MET A 23 -16.80 7.23 8.87
C MET A 23 -16.98 5.91 8.07
N PRO A 24 -17.07 5.97 6.73
CA PRO A 24 -17.16 4.77 5.91
C PRO A 24 -15.94 3.87 6.16
N THR A 25 -16.19 2.59 6.47
CA THR A 25 -15.12 1.60 6.68
C THR A 25 -14.55 1.20 5.32
N ILE A 26 -13.27 1.48 5.11
CA ILE A 26 -12.53 1.00 3.95
C ILE A 26 -11.97 -0.37 4.31
N GLU A 27 -12.34 -1.40 3.55
CA GLU A 27 -11.77 -2.73 3.71
C GLU A 27 -10.34 -2.74 3.14
N HIS A 28 -9.38 -3.12 3.97
CA HIS A 28 -7.95 -3.11 3.67
C HIS A 28 -7.40 -4.52 3.44
N GLY A 29 -6.30 -4.61 2.70
CA GLY A 29 -5.59 -5.87 2.48
C GLY A 29 -4.90 -6.39 3.73
N PRO A 30 -4.64 -7.71 3.87
CA PRO A 30 -3.93 -8.24 5.03
C PRO A 30 -2.44 -7.85 5.08
N ALA A 31 -1.86 -7.36 3.97
CA ALA A 31 -0.44 -7.03 3.90
C ALA A 31 -0.19 -5.54 3.64
N LEU A 32 0.84 -5.00 4.30
CA LEU A 32 1.40 -3.65 4.08
C LEU A 32 2.83 -3.77 3.57
N GLY A 33 3.14 -3.07 2.48
CA GLY A 33 4.49 -2.83 2.00
C GLY A 33 4.84 -1.34 2.05
N VAL A 34 6.03 -0.99 2.52
CA VAL A 34 6.52 0.39 2.56
C VAL A 34 7.93 0.46 1.99
N LEU A 35 8.17 1.40 1.07
CA LEU A 35 9.50 1.74 0.54
C LEU A 35 9.81 3.20 0.80
N GLU A 36 11.00 3.47 1.35
CA GLU A 36 11.58 4.81 1.48
C GLU A 36 12.69 4.99 0.44
N ILE A 37 12.56 6.01 -0.40
CA ILE A 37 13.44 6.28 -1.54
C ILE A 37 14.14 7.62 -1.33
N ALA A 38 15.43 7.68 -1.64
CA ALA A 38 16.27 8.86 -1.41
C ALA A 38 15.87 10.09 -2.24
N THR A 39 15.03 9.93 -3.27
CA THR A 39 14.62 11.02 -4.16
C THR A 39 13.14 10.94 -4.52
N ILE A 40 12.47 12.10 -4.54
CA ILE A 40 11.05 12.25 -4.94
C ILE A 40 10.82 11.73 -6.36
N ALA A 41 11.62 12.20 -7.32
CA ALA A 41 11.44 11.85 -8.74
C ALA A 41 11.60 10.34 -8.99
N ARG A 42 12.58 9.70 -8.36
CA ARG A 42 12.75 8.24 -8.48
C ARG A 42 11.71 7.47 -7.71
N GLY A 43 11.18 8.01 -6.62
CA GLY A 43 10.05 7.42 -5.89
C GLY A 43 8.84 7.14 -6.79
N ILE A 44 8.52 8.04 -7.73
CA ILE A 44 7.43 7.81 -8.70
C ILE A 44 7.75 6.63 -9.63
N VAL A 45 8.99 6.53 -10.11
CA VAL A 45 9.42 5.41 -10.97
C VAL A 45 9.37 4.08 -10.23
N VAL A 46 9.76 4.07 -8.95
CA VAL A 46 9.70 2.88 -8.10
C VAL A 46 8.25 2.46 -7.85
N ALA A 47 7.35 3.41 -7.58
CA ALA A 47 5.93 3.11 -7.37
C ALA A 47 5.27 2.53 -8.63
N ASP A 48 5.57 3.10 -9.81
CA ASP A 48 5.10 2.58 -11.09
C ASP A 48 5.59 1.15 -11.35
N ALA A 49 6.86 0.87 -11.09
CA ALA A 49 7.43 -0.46 -11.24
C ALA A 49 6.79 -1.49 -10.30
N ALA A 50 6.53 -1.10 -9.05
CA ALA A 50 5.88 -1.95 -8.05
C ALA A 50 4.43 -2.29 -8.46
N LEU A 51 3.63 -1.26 -8.82
CA LEU A 51 2.22 -1.43 -9.17
C LEU A 51 2.00 -2.15 -10.51
N LYS A 52 2.98 -2.12 -11.43
CA LYS A 52 2.93 -2.90 -12.67
C LYS A 52 3.21 -4.38 -12.46
N ARG A 53 3.82 -4.77 -11.33
CA ARG A 53 4.26 -6.14 -11.10
C ARG A 53 3.14 -7.05 -10.62
N ALA A 54 2.27 -6.55 -9.75
CA ALA A 54 1.21 -7.32 -9.10
C ALA A 54 0.02 -6.39 -8.80
N PRO A 55 -1.20 -6.93 -8.63
CA PRO A 55 -2.41 -6.13 -8.39
C PRO A 55 -2.50 -5.57 -6.95
N ALA A 56 -1.38 -5.08 -6.41
CA ALA A 56 -1.35 -4.35 -5.14
C ALA A 56 -2.01 -2.96 -5.29
N VAL A 57 -2.53 -2.43 -4.20
CA VAL A 57 -3.20 -1.12 -4.14
C VAL A 57 -2.24 -0.09 -3.55
N LEU A 58 -2.15 1.07 -4.19
CA LEU A 58 -1.36 2.19 -3.67
C LEU A 58 -2.12 2.89 -2.54
N LEU A 59 -1.62 2.78 -1.31
CA LEU A 59 -2.13 3.54 -0.17
C LEU A 59 -1.63 4.98 -0.18
N ALA A 60 -0.34 5.17 -0.41
CA ALA A 60 0.29 6.48 -0.45
C ALA A 60 1.51 6.49 -1.37
N SER A 61 1.71 7.61 -2.06
CA SER A 61 2.95 7.95 -2.77
C SER A 61 3.20 9.43 -2.56
N ARG A 62 4.10 9.78 -1.64
CA ARG A 62 4.28 11.17 -1.22
C ARG A 62 5.73 11.50 -0.91
N ALA A 63 6.08 12.75 -1.20
CA ALA A 63 7.30 13.35 -0.71
C ALA A 63 7.27 13.48 0.82
N VAL A 64 8.41 13.29 1.45
CA VAL A 64 8.63 13.57 2.88
C VAL A 64 9.85 14.48 3.07
N SER A 65 10.14 14.88 4.30
CA SER A 65 11.25 15.79 4.60
C SER A 65 12.60 15.26 4.09
N GLY A 66 13.48 16.18 3.71
CA GLY A 66 14.82 15.84 3.22
C GLY A 66 14.90 15.34 1.78
N GLY A 67 13.87 15.58 0.95
CA GLY A 67 13.89 15.22 -0.49
C GLY A 67 13.61 13.75 -0.78
N LYS A 68 13.12 13.01 0.22
CA LYS A 68 12.82 11.58 0.14
C LYS A 68 11.39 11.33 -0.29
N HIS A 69 11.09 10.08 -0.64
CA HIS A 69 9.77 9.65 -1.08
C HIS A 69 9.33 8.39 -0.35
N LEU A 70 8.10 8.36 0.16
CA LEU A 70 7.48 7.17 0.72
C LEU A 70 6.45 6.60 -0.25
N ILE A 71 6.49 5.29 -0.41
CA ILE A 71 5.53 4.49 -1.19
C ILE A 71 4.95 3.46 -0.23
N MET A 72 3.63 3.41 -0.13
CA MET A 72 2.91 2.48 0.73
C MET A 72 1.90 1.71 -0.11
N LEU A 73 1.94 0.39 0.00
CA LEU A 73 1.13 -0.55 -0.76
C LEU A 73 0.34 -1.43 0.20
N GLU A 74 -0.91 -1.74 -0.14
CA GLU A 74 -1.68 -2.80 0.49
C GLU A 74 -2.05 -3.88 -0.52
N GLY A 75 -2.43 -5.06 -0.04
CA GLY A 75 -2.81 -6.17 -0.91
C GLY A 75 -2.90 -7.50 -0.17
N GLY A 76 -3.12 -8.57 -0.91
CA GLY A 76 -2.78 -9.91 -0.46
C GLY A 76 -1.26 -10.05 -0.25
N VAL A 77 -0.85 -10.99 0.61
CA VAL A 77 0.56 -11.21 0.97
C VAL A 77 1.46 -11.34 -0.25
N ALA A 78 1.13 -12.27 -1.16
CA ALA A 78 1.91 -12.51 -2.36
C ALA A 78 1.91 -11.32 -3.33
N GLU A 79 0.82 -10.55 -3.39
CA GLU A 79 0.71 -9.38 -4.26
C GLU A 79 1.63 -8.26 -3.78
N VAL A 80 1.63 -8.00 -2.46
CA VAL A 80 2.51 -7.02 -1.83
C VAL A 80 3.96 -7.46 -1.93
N GLU A 81 4.28 -8.72 -1.63
CA GLU A 81 5.64 -9.27 -1.76
C GLU A 81 6.19 -9.08 -3.19
N GLU A 82 5.42 -9.45 -4.22
CA GLU A 82 5.83 -9.30 -5.61
C GLU A 82 6.00 -7.83 -6.02
N ALA A 83 5.07 -6.95 -5.62
CA ALA A 83 5.16 -5.52 -5.88
C ALA A 83 6.40 -4.90 -5.20
N MET A 84 6.64 -5.24 -3.93
CA MET A 84 7.79 -4.79 -3.14
C MET A 84 9.10 -5.25 -3.77
N LEU A 85 9.19 -6.51 -4.19
CA LEU A 85 10.35 -7.05 -4.89
C LEU A 85 10.67 -6.26 -6.18
N ALA A 86 9.67 -5.89 -6.96
CA ALA A 86 9.87 -5.06 -8.15
C ALA A 86 10.28 -3.62 -7.80
N GLY A 87 9.67 -3.03 -6.77
CA GLY A 87 10.01 -1.71 -6.27
C GLY A 87 11.46 -1.64 -5.78
N VAL A 88 11.90 -2.59 -4.95
CA VAL A 88 13.28 -2.71 -4.47
C VAL A 88 14.28 -2.79 -5.63
N ARG A 89 13.98 -3.61 -6.65
CA ARG A 89 14.84 -3.70 -7.86
C ARG A 89 14.89 -2.39 -8.64
N ALA A 90 13.77 -1.67 -8.78
CA ALA A 90 13.71 -0.39 -9.47
C ALA A 90 14.39 0.75 -8.69
N ALA A 91 14.42 0.64 -7.36
CA ALA A 91 15.11 1.56 -6.47
C ALA A 91 16.63 1.38 -6.58
N GLY A 92 17.15 0.15 -6.50
CA GLY A 92 18.60 -0.07 -6.49
C GLY A 92 19.27 0.69 -5.34
N ASP A 93 20.37 1.40 -5.63
CA ASP A 93 21.23 2.04 -4.62
C ASP A 93 20.58 3.25 -3.89
N ILE A 94 19.41 3.71 -4.33
CA ILE A 94 18.68 4.81 -3.70
C ILE A 94 17.53 4.34 -2.80
N LEU A 95 17.39 3.03 -2.58
CA LEU A 95 16.54 2.49 -1.54
C LEU A 95 17.14 2.85 -0.18
N LEU A 96 16.39 3.58 0.64
CA LEU A 96 16.81 3.92 1.98
C LEU A 96 16.35 2.88 2.99
N ASP A 97 15.07 2.48 2.91
CA ASP A 97 14.50 1.49 3.82
C ASP A 97 13.30 0.76 3.19
N ARG A 98 12.96 -0.39 3.75
CA ARG A 98 11.76 -1.16 3.40
C ARG A 98 11.13 -1.85 4.61
N VAL A 99 9.81 -1.91 4.62
CA VAL A 99 9.02 -2.65 5.62
C VAL A 99 7.98 -3.51 4.91
N GLU A 100 7.87 -4.77 5.30
CA GLU A 100 6.88 -5.72 4.79
C GLU A 100 6.18 -6.37 5.98
N LEU A 101 4.86 -6.13 6.12
CA LEU A 101 4.01 -6.73 7.13
C LEU A 101 3.01 -7.63 6.42
N ALA A 102 3.23 -8.94 6.43
CA ALA A 102 2.38 -9.91 5.71
C ALA A 102 0.99 -10.14 6.34
N ALA A 103 0.85 -9.89 7.64
CA ALA A 103 -0.40 -10.10 8.37
C ALA A 103 -0.62 -8.93 9.33
N ALA A 104 -0.90 -7.77 8.77
CA ALA A 104 -1.25 -6.58 9.52
C ALA A 104 -2.64 -6.77 10.16
N ASP A 105 -2.72 -6.44 11.45
CA ASP A 105 -3.99 -6.38 12.17
C ASP A 105 -4.82 -5.20 11.67
N ASP A 106 -6.15 -5.32 11.67
CA ASP A 106 -7.05 -4.26 11.23
C ASP A 106 -6.86 -2.94 11.99
N GLN A 107 -6.33 -2.99 13.22
CA GLN A 107 -5.99 -1.81 14.01
C GLN A 107 -4.84 -0.97 13.43
N VAL A 108 -4.06 -1.51 12.50
CA VAL A 108 -2.96 -0.78 11.86
C VAL A 108 -3.49 0.30 10.93
N TRP A 109 -4.56 0.03 10.19
CA TRP A 109 -5.02 0.90 9.11
C TRP A 109 -5.50 2.29 9.56
N PRO A 110 -6.26 2.43 10.66
CA PRO A 110 -6.66 3.74 11.17
C PRO A 110 -5.49 4.60 11.69
N MET A 111 -4.29 4.03 11.83
CA MET A 111 -3.12 4.71 12.41
C MET A 111 -2.15 5.27 11.35
N LEU A 112 -2.34 4.93 10.07
CA LEU A 112 -1.49 5.34 8.94
C LEU A 112 -1.91 6.70 8.35
#